data_AF-A0A0S6U7R5-F1
#
_entry.id   AF-A0A0S6U7R5-F1
#
_cell.length_a   1.000
_cell.length_b   1.000
_cell.length_c   1.000
_cell.angle_alpha   90.00
_cell.angle_beta   90.00
_cell.angle_gamma   90.00
#
_symmetry.space_group_name_H-M   'P 1'
#
loop_
_entity.id
_entity.type
_entity.pdbx_description
1 polymer ?
#
loop_
_entity_poly.entity_id
_entity_poly.type
_entity_poly.pdbx_seq_one_letter_code
_entity_poly.pdbx_strand_id
1 'polypeptide(L)'
;MISVNELESLKVLAEVQANTVPGGIIFGIMEEDTIVWVKSSDSLNIKLLSVGNKLGSDSTTLVAMRQRKVLSQNIDRSAYGIRLTITSIPIVDEEDNVVGAFAMAVPKLHPIGKSFGSFAPMLGEMFPEGAFLFTTDLNKIVDIQSSEKFDVPTIQSGDKLKEDFIASKVIKTGKPQLEQVKTLEYGVPVTLSGYPLFDEENGNKVVGSFCIIMAQEVADKLRTMSNNLEDNLSEISATIEQLAASASQIHTNEQDLNQEIDKIITVSEEINEISSFIKAIADETKMLGLNAAIEAARAGEAGKGFGVVAQEIRRLSEQSKSTVPRIKELTDNIKIKVEDVSKKSQSSLVSSQEQAAASQQITAGIEEITSMSEELNTIAQKL
;
A
#
# COMPACT_ATOMS: atom_id res chain seq x y z
N MET A 1 26.56 -23.87 -57.00
CA MET A 1 25.34 -24.23 -57.77
C MET A 1 25.06 -25.69 -57.47
N ILE A 2 23.81 -26.14 -57.62
CA ILE A 2 23.40 -27.53 -57.38
C ILE A 2 23.26 -28.22 -58.73
N SER A 3 23.76 -29.45 -58.87
CA SER A 3 23.51 -30.22 -60.10
C SER A 3 22.08 -30.74 -60.10
N VAL A 4 21.40 -30.73 -61.24
CA VAL A 4 20.05 -31.29 -61.40
C VAL A 4 19.98 -32.77 -60.95
N ASN A 5 21.08 -33.51 -61.11
CA ASN A 5 21.19 -34.92 -60.72
C ASN A 5 21.17 -35.12 -59.19
N GLU A 6 21.37 -34.06 -58.40
CA GLU A 6 21.39 -34.10 -56.92
C GLU A 6 20.04 -33.71 -56.29
N LEU A 7 19.04 -33.35 -57.09
CA LEU A 7 17.78 -32.80 -56.59
C LEU A 7 17.00 -33.76 -55.69
N GLU A 8 16.94 -35.04 -56.04
CA GLU A 8 16.24 -36.03 -55.23
C GLU A 8 16.91 -36.22 -53.86
N SER A 9 18.24 -36.26 -53.81
CA SER A 9 18.99 -36.32 -52.54
C SER A 9 18.74 -35.07 -51.69
N LEU A 10 18.62 -33.91 -52.33
CA LEU A 10 18.37 -32.64 -51.67
C LEU A 10 16.93 -32.54 -51.13
N LYS A 11 15.93 -33.08 -51.85
CA LYS A 11 14.55 -33.22 -51.34
C LYS A 11 14.50 -34.10 -50.10
N VAL A 12 15.19 -35.24 -50.11
CA VAL A 12 15.28 -36.13 -48.93
C VAL A 12 15.91 -35.40 -47.75
N LEU A 13 17.00 -34.66 -47.96
CA LEU A 13 17.62 -33.87 -46.90
C LEU A 13 16.68 -32.79 -46.36
N ALA A 14 15.98 -32.08 -47.24
CA ALA A 14 15.01 -31.05 -46.87
C ALA A 14 13.84 -31.64 -46.07
N GLU A 15 13.37 -32.85 -46.37
CA GLU A 15 12.35 -33.54 -45.57
C GLU A 15 12.81 -33.82 -44.14
N VAL A 16 14.07 -34.27 -43.98
CA VAL A 16 14.66 -34.54 -42.67
C VAL A 16 14.90 -33.24 -41.89
N GLN A 17 15.32 -32.17 -42.56
CA GLN A 17 15.68 -30.88 -41.95
C GLN A 17 14.49 -29.95 -41.72
N ALA A 18 13.34 -30.17 -42.36
CA ALA A 18 12.22 -29.24 -42.28
C ALA A 18 11.81 -28.93 -40.83
N ASN A 19 11.80 -29.94 -39.96
CA ASN A 19 11.37 -29.79 -38.57
C ASN A 19 12.53 -29.63 -37.57
N THR A 20 13.78 -29.49 -38.03
CA THR A 20 14.95 -29.30 -37.15
C THR A 20 15.35 -27.84 -36.99
N VAL A 21 14.90 -26.96 -37.89
CA VAL A 21 15.25 -25.53 -37.89
C VAL A 21 14.37 -24.75 -36.88
N PRO A 22 14.96 -24.10 -35.85
CA PRO A 22 14.20 -23.28 -34.91
C PRO A 22 13.49 -22.13 -35.62
N GLY A 23 12.19 -21.94 -35.31
CA GLY A 23 11.33 -20.99 -36.00
C GLY A 23 10.75 -21.50 -37.32
N GLY A 24 11.23 -22.64 -37.83
CA GLY A 24 10.75 -23.27 -39.06
C GLY A 24 11.52 -22.88 -40.30
N ILE A 25 11.29 -23.62 -41.38
CA ILE A 25 11.93 -23.41 -42.69
C ILE A 25 10.97 -23.84 -43.79
N ILE A 26 11.02 -23.15 -44.92
CA ILE A 26 10.38 -23.58 -46.17
C ILE A 26 11.47 -23.81 -47.20
N PHE A 27 11.52 -25.03 -47.70
CA PHE A 27 12.30 -25.41 -48.88
C PHE A 27 11.41 -25.33 -50.11
N GLY A 28 11.94 -24.81 -51.21
CA GLY A 28 11.23 -24.75 -52.48
C GLY A 28 12.16 -25.00 -53.66
N ILE A 29 11.66 -25.65 -54.71
CA ILE A 29 12.32 -25.71 -56.01
C ILE A 29 11.47 -24.91 -56.99
N MET A 30 12.15 -24.10 -57.79
CA MET A 30 11.55 -23.27 -58.80
C MET A 30 12.12 -23.60 -60.17
N GLU A 31 11.24 -23.70 -61.16
CA GLU A 31 11.56 -23.82 -62.58
C GLU A 31 10.95 -22.61 -63.29
N GLU A 32 11.74 -21.94 -64.12
CA GLU A 32 11.38 -20.65 -64.70
C GLU A 32 10.89 -19.66 -63.63
N ASP A 33 9.60 -19.29 -63.63
CA ASP A 33 8.96 -18.40 -62.67
C ASP A 33 8.04 -19.12 -61.67
N THR A 34 7.93 -20.45 -61.75
CA THR A 34 6.89 -21.23 -61.06
C THR A 34 7.50 -22.16 -60.02
N ILE A 35 6.92 -22.18 -58.82
CA ILE A 35 7.30 -23.10 -57.75
C ILE A 35 6.79 -24.50 -58.10
N VAL A 36 7.68 -25.47 -58.31
CA VAL A 36 7.34 -26.84 -58.71
C VAL A 36 7.33 -27.82 -57.55
N TRP A 37 8.03 -27.50 -56.45
CA TRP A 37 8.08 -28.33 -55.26
C TRP A 37 8.27 -27.48 -54.01
N VAL A 38 7.63 -27.87 -52.90
CA VAL A 38 7.75 -27.20 -51.59
C VAL A 38 7.77 -28.23 -50.48
N LYS A 39 8.64 -28.05 -49.50
CA LYS A 39 8.58 -28.71 -48.20
C LYS A 39 8.65 -27.67 -47.09
N SER A 40 7.59 -27.58 -46.30
CA SER A 40 7.50 -26.69 -45.13
C SER A 40 7.67 -27.46 -43.83
N SER A 41 8.19 -26.77 -42.81
CA SER A 41 8.09 -27.22 -41.43
C SER A 41 6.66 -27.14 -40.91
N ASP A 42 6.34 -27.91 -39.88
CA ASP A 42 5.00 -27.87 -39.25
C ASP A 42 4.73 -26.50 -38.61
N SER A 43 5.79 -25.80 -38.18
CA SER A 43 5.77 -24.49 -37.54
C SER A 43 5.70 -23.29 -38.51
N LEU A 44 5.94 -23.49 -39.81
CA LEU A 44 6.01 -22.40 -40.79
C LEU A 44 5.34 -22.78 -42.11
N ASN A 45 4.12 -22.29 -42.31
CA ASN A 45 3.36 -22.49 -43.53
C ASN A 45 2.91 -21.14 -44.11
N ILE A 46 3.33 -20.85 -45.34
CA ILE A 46 3.02 -19.61 -46.06
C ILE A 46 2.33 -19.98 -47.37
N LYS A 47 1.03 -19.71 -47.47
CA LYS A 47 0.21 -20.04 -48.66
C LYS A 47 0.74 -19.45 -49.97
N LEU A 48 1.42 -18.31 -49.90
CA LEU A 48 2.04 -17.67 -51.07
C LEU A 48 3.25 -18.47 -51.61
N LEU A 49 3.89 -19.30 -50.78
CA LEU A 49 5.00 -20.17 -51.14
C LEU A 49 4.51 -21.62 -51.28
N SER A 50 3.60 -21.85 -52.22
CA SER A 50 3.02 -23.17 -52.49
C SER A 50 3.24 -23.56 -53.95
N VAL A 51 3.21 -24.87 -54.23
CA VAL A 51 3.37 -25.41 -55.59
C VAL A 51 2.34 -24.79 -56.54
N GLY A 52 2.79 -24.40 -57.73
CA GLY A 52 1.98 -23.75 -58.78
C GLY A 52 1.93 -22.23 -58.69
N ASN A 53 2.40 -21.62 -57.58
CA ASN A 53 2.48 -20.17 -57.50
C ASN A 53 3.68 -19.65 -58.29
N LYS A 54 3.50 -18.47 -58.91
CA LYS A 54 4.55 -17.76 -59.62
C LYS A 54 5.22 -16.72 -58.73
N LEU A 55 6.54 -16.64 -58.77
CA LEU A 55 7.29 -15.58 -58.11
C LEU A 55 7.50 -14.39 -59.05
N GLY A 56 7.41 -13.18 -58.52
CA GLY A 56 7.67 -11.96 -59.29
C GLY A 56 9.11 -11.92 -59.82
N SER A 57 9.32 -11.23 -60.95
CA SER A 57 10.61 -11.14 -61.65
C SER A 57 11.78 -10.74 -60.74
N ASP A 58 11.51 -9.92 -59.73
CA ASP A 58 12.51 -9.34 -58.83
C ASP A 58 12.71 -10.18 -57.56
N SER A 59 12.08 -11.37 -57.48
CA SER A 59 12.31 -12.31 -56.39
C SER A 59 13.79 -12.72 -56.31
N THR A 60 14.27 -12.91 -55.08
CA THR A 60 15.65 -13.35 -54.82
C THR A 60 16.00 -14.62 -55.62
N THR A 61 15.03 -15.52 -55.78
CA THR A 61 15.16 -16.77 -56.52
C THR A 61 15.37 -16.54 -58.02
N LEU A 62 14.54 -15.72 -58.68
CA LEU A 62 14.74 -15.40 -60.11
C LEU A 62 16.01 -14.59 -60.36
N VAL A 63 16.38 -13.68 -59.46
CA VAL A 63 17.62 -12.92 -59.58
C VAL A 63 18.84 -13.84 -59.44
N ALA A 64 18.81 -14.81 -58.50
CA ALA A 64 19.87 -15.79 -58.32
C ALA A 64 20.09 -16.63 -59.58
N MET A 65 19.00 -17.10 -60.20
CA MET A 65 19.03 -17.83 -61.48
C MET A 65 19.67 -16.99 -62.59
N ARG A 66 19.20 -15.75 -62.79
CA ARG A 66 19.70 -14.84 -63.84
C ARG A 66 21.18 -14.48 -63.66
N GLN A 67 21.62 -14.28 -62.42
CA GLN A 67 23.01 -13.91 -62.11
C GLN A 67 23.96 -15.10 -61.97
N ARG A 68 23.45 -16.34 -62.01
CA ARG A 68 24.21 -17.59 -61.75
C ARG A 68 24.99 -17.53 -60.43
N LYS A 69 24.38 -16.95 -59.39
CA LYS A 69 25.01 -16.77 -58.07
C LYS A 69 24.07 -17.20 -56.95
N VAL A 70 24.65 -17.72 -55.87
CA VAL A 70 23.92 -17.89 -54.61
C VAL A 70 23.61 -16.51 -54.06
N LEU A 71 22.33 -16.23 -53.80
CA LEU A 71 21.89 -14.97 -53.22
C LEU A 71 21.13 -15.25 -51.93
N SER A 72 21.40 -14.44 -50.91
CA SER A 72 20.65 -14.42 -49.66
C SER A 72 20.13 -13.02 -49.43
N GLN A 73 18.83 -12.88 -49.23
CA GLN A 73 18.18 -11.58 -49.07
C GLN A 73 17.14 -11.63 -47.94
N ASN A 74 17.11 -10.54 -47.17
CA ASN A 74 16.07 -10.33 -46.17
C ASN A 74 14.83 -9.74 -46.85
N ILE A 75 13.72 -10.43 -46.65
CA ILE A 75 12.41 -10.09 -47.17
C ILE A 75 11.57 -9.49 -46.06
N ASP A 76 11.02 -8.32 -46.36
CA ASP A 76 10.13 -7.62 -45.45
C ASP A 76 8.78 -8.34 -45.30
N ARG A 77 8.15 -8.15 -44.14
CA ARG A 77 6.86 -8.77 -43.85
C ARG A 77 5.75 -8.38 -44.81
N SER A 78 5.85 -7.24 -45.49
CA SER A 78 4.89 -6.80 -46.51
C SER A 78 4.71 -7.80 -47.66
N ALA A 79 5.73 -8.64 -47.95
CA ALA A 79 5.65 -9.63 -49.03
C ALA A 79 4.90 -10.91 -48.63
N TYR A 80 5.17 -11.45 -47.43
CA TYR A 80 4.71 -12.79 -47.03
C TYR A 80 3.98 -12.83 -45.68
N GLY A 81 3.70 -11.68 -45.07
CA GLY A 81 3.11 -11.56 -43.72
C GLY A 81 4.11 -11.75 -42.57
N ILE A 82 5.29 -12.28 -42.85
CA ILE A 82 6.37 -12.53 -41.90
C ILE A 82 7.72 -12.11 -42.50
N ARG A 83 8.67 -11.70 -41.65
CA ARG A 83 10.04 -11.39 -42.08
C ARG A 83 10.77 -12.70 -42.37
N LEU A 84 11.37 -12.82 -43.56
CA LEU A 84 12.09 -14.02 -43.97
C LEU A 84 13.51 -13.65 -44.42
N THR A 85 14.44 -14.58 -44.25
CA THR A 85 15.68 -14.59 -45.02
C THR A 85 15.55 -15.68 -46.06
N ILE A 86 15.55 -15.30 -47.34
CA ILE A 86 15.47 -16.25 -48.45
C ILE A 86 16.86 -16.41 -49.05
N THR A 87 17.38 -17.62 -49.02
CA THR A 87 18.62 -18.00 -49.68
C THR A 87 18.29 -18.86 -50.89
N SER A 88 18.70 -18.43 -52.08
CA SER A 88 18.43 -19.11 -53.34
C SER A 88 19.73 -19.56 -54.01
N ILE A 89 19.77 -20.81 -54.43
CA ILE A 89 20.92 -21.48 -55.03
C ILE A 89 20.50 -21.95 -56.44
N PRO A 90 21.13 -21.47 -57.51
CA PRO A 90 20.83 -21.92 -58.87
C PRO A 90 21.10 -23.42 -59.06
N ILE A 91 20.22 -24.06 -59.82
CA ILE A 91 20.32 -25.45 -60.26
C ILE A 91 20.76 -25.45 -61.71
N VAL A 92 21.78 -26.26 -62.04
CA VAL A 92 22.32 -26.38 -63.40
C VAL A 92 22.19 -27.80 -63.95
N ASP A 93 22.02 -27.90 -65.26
CA ASP A 93 22.07 -29.17 -65.99
C ASP A 93 23.52 -29.63 -66.29
N GLU A 94 23.68 -30.71 -67.04
CA GLU A 94 24.98 -31.28 -67.41
C GLU A 94 25.78 -30.39 -68.38
N GLU A 95 25.11 -29.45 -69.06
CA GLU A 95 25.71 -28.46 -69.96
C GLU A 95 26.00 -27.13 -69.24
N ASP A 96 25.85 -27.09 -67.91
CA ASP A 96 26.02 -25.91 -67.05
C ASP A 96 24.95 -24.82 -67.29
N ASN A 97 23.84 -25.11 -67.97
CA ASN A 97 22.73 -24.17 -68.12
C ASN A 97 21.89 -24.11 -66.83
N VAL A 98 21.45 -22.91 -66.43
CA VAL A 98 20.54 -22.77 -65.27
C VAL A 98 19.13 -23.20 -65.66
N VAL A 99 18.67 -24.28 -65.04
CA VAL A 99 17.34 -24.87 -65.27
C VAL A 99 16.34 -24.58 -64.15
N GLY A 100 16.83 -24.11 -62.99
CA GLY A 100 15.97 -23.79 -61.85
C GLY A 100 16.74 -23.15 -60.70
N ALA A 101 16.08 -23.03 -59.55
CA ALA A 101 16.74 -22.73 -58.29
C ALA A 101 16.11 -23.45 -57.10
N PHE A 102 16.96 -23.83 -56.15
CA PHE A 102 16.55 -24.26 -54.83
C PHE A 102 16.54 -23.07 -53.87
N ALA A 103 15.45 -22.85 -53.16
CA ALA A 103 15.28 -21.77 -52.22
C ALA A 103 15.02 -22.30 -50.81
N MET A 104 15.64 -21.65 -49.83
CA MET A 104 15.42 -21.84 -48.40
C MET A 104 14.91 -20.53 -47.81
N ALA A 105 13.70 -20.54 -47.25
CA ALA A 105 13.13 -19.39 -46.56
C ALA A 105 13.03 -19.71 -45.06
N VAL A 106 13.76 -18.95 -44.25
CA VAL A 106 13.76 -19.06 -42.78
C VAL A 106 13.21 -17.77 -42.15
N PRO A 107 12.47 -17.82 -41.04
CA PRO A 107 12.01 -16.62 -40.36
C PRO A 107 13.16 -15.80 -39.80
N LYS A 108 13.13 -14.50 -40.07
CA LYS A 108 14.07 -13.54 -39.48
C LYS A 108 13.52 -13.12 -38.11
N LEU A 109 13.81 -13.92 -37.10
CA LEU A 109 13.50 -13.61 -35.70
C LEU A 109 14.40 -12.49 -35.19
N HIS A 110 13.84 -11.57 -34.39
CA HIS A 110 14.65 -10.56 -33.70
C HIS A 110 15.57 -11.25 -32.67
N PRO A 111 16.81 -10.77 -32.43
CA PRO A 111 17.75 -11.40 -31.49
C PRO A 111 17.16 -11.64 -30.10
N ILE A 112 16.36 -10.69 -29.60
CA ILE A 112 15.62 -10.83 -28.33
C ILE A 112 14.63 -11.99 -28.37
N GLY A 113 13.82 -12.13 -29.44
CA GLY A 113 12.90 -13.26 -29.57
C GLY A 113 13.64 -14.59 -29.70
N LYS A 114 14.72 -14.62 -30.50
CA LYS A 114 15.55 -15.83 -30.68
C LYS A 114 16.15 -16.33 -29.36
N SER A 115 16.53 -15.43 -28.47
CA SER A 115 17.13 -15.74 -27.17
C SER A 115 16.12 -15.77 -26.02
N PHE A 116 14.83 -15.53 -26.28
CA PHE A 116 13.81 -15.32 -25.24
C PHE A 116 13.75 -16.47 -24.24
N GLY A 117 13.64 -17.71 -24.72
CA GLY A 117 13.62 -18.90 -23.86
C GLY A 117 14.89 -19.13 -23.05
N SER A 118 16.00 -18.46 -23.37
CA SER A 118 17.26 -18.59 -22.63
C SER A 118 17.38 -17.62 -21.45
N PHE A 119 16.84 -16.40 -21.58
CA PHE A 119 16.95 -15.38 -20.52
C PHE A 119 15.66 -15.16 -19.75
N ALA A 120 14.49 -15.31 -20.39
CA ALA A 120 13.21 -14.92 -19.80
C ALA A 120 12.86 -15.70 -18.52
N PRO A 121 13.11 -17.04 -18.40
CA PRO A 121 12.84 -17.76 -17.17
C PRO A 121 13.63 -17.20 -15.98
N MET A 122 14.94 -17.02 -16.17
CA MET A 122 15.81 -16.43 -15.15
C MET A 122 15.38 -15.01 -14.80
N LEU A 123 15.09 -14.19 -15.81
CA LEU A 123 14.70 -12.80 -15.61
C LEU A 123 13.35 -12.67 -14.88
N GLY A 124 12.39 -13.57 -15.14
CA GLY A 124 11.12 -13.63 -14.43
C GLY A 124 11.30 -13.89 -12.93
N GLU A 125 12.19 -14.82 -12.57
CA GLU A 125 12.47 -15.17 -11.17
C GLU A 125 13.32 -14.14 -10.41
N MET A 126 14.03 -13.26 -11.13
CA MET A 126 14.82 -12.19 -10.51
C MET A 126 13.96 -11.11 -9.84
N PHE A 127 12.68 -11.01 -10.22
CA PHE A 127 11.76 -10.06 -9.60
C PHE A 127 11.20 -10.64 -8.28
N PRO A 128 11.27 -9.92 -7.15
CA PRO A 128 10.85 -10.44 -5.85
C PRO A 128 9.42 -10.98 -5.82
N GLU A 129 8.51 -10.27 -6.48
CA GLU A 129 7.07 -10.55 -6.59
C GLU A 129 6.70 -11.33 -7.86
N GLY A 130 7.71 -11.74 -8.64
CA GLY A 130 7.53 -12.37 -9.94
C GLY A 130 7.28 -11.36 -11.07
N ALA A 131 7.44 -11.85 -12.29
CA ALA A 131 7.17 -11.09 -13.50
C ALA A 131 6.63 -11.99 -14.62
N PHE A 132 5.84 -11.40 -15.49
CA PHE A 132 5.33 -12.01 -16.72
C PHE A 132 5.94 -11.27 -17.91
N LEU A 133 6.75 -11.98 -18.70
CA LEU A 133 7.48 -11.45 -19.82
C LEU A 133 6.83 -11.93 -21.12
N PHE A 134 6.82 -11.07 -22.14
CA PHE A 134 6.38 -11.48 -23.46
C PHE A 134 7.02 -10.66 -24.57
N THR A 135 7.08 -11.23 -25.77
CA THR A 135 7.46 -10.55 -27.00
C THR A 135 6.26 -10.45 -27.93
N THR A 136 6.31 -9.50 -28.84
CA THR A 136 5.29 -9.33 -29.87
C THR A 136 5.93 -9.15 -31.24
N ASP A 137 5.18 -9.48 -32.28
CA ASP A 137 5.38 -8.86 -33.58
C ASP A 137 4.46 -7.63 -33.69
N LEU A 138 4.29 -7.03 -34.88
CA LEU A 138 3.41 -5.84 -34.97
C LEU A 138 1.90 -6.12 -34.79
N ASN A 139 1.48 -7.38 -34.69
CA ASN A 139 0.07 -7.79 -34.73
C ASN A 139 -0.36 -8.68 -33.56
N LYS A 140 0.54 -9.48 -33.01
CA LYS A 140 0.23 -10.50 -32.00
C LYS A 140 1.38 -10.76 -31.03
N ILE A 141 1.04 -11.40 -29.93
CA ILE A 141 1.99 -11.94 -28.95
C ILE A 141 2.66 -13.18 -29.53
N VAL A 142 3.98 -13.29 -29.38
CA VAL A 142 4.80 -14.35 -29.97
C VAL A 142 5.30 -15.28 -28.87
N ASP A 143 6.12 -14.78 -27.97
CA ASP A 143 6.67 -15.55 -26.86
C ASP A 143 6.09 -15.06 -25.53
N ILE A 144 5.90 -15.97 -24.57
CA ILE A 144 5.44 -15.67 -23.21
C ILE A 144 6.28 -16.44 -22.20
N GLN A 145 6.49 -15.85 -21.03
CA GLN A 145 7.16 -16.49 -19.90
C GLN A 145 6.59 -15.93 -18.59
N SER A 146 5.97 -16.78 -17.80
CA SER A 146 5.59 -16.48 -16.42
C SER A 146 6.68 -16.90 -15.43
N SER A 147 6.64 -16.31 -14.24
CA SER A 147 7.44 -16.74 -13.08
C SER A 147 6.63 -17.66 -12.19
N GLU A 148 7.27 -18.38 -11.26
CA GLU A 148 6.59 -19.22 -10.27
C GLU A 148 5.62 -18.42 -9.38
N LYS A 149 5.92 -17.14 -9.13
CA LYS A 149 5.16 -16.27 -8.22
C LYS A 149 4.07 -15.46 -8.91
N PHE A 150 4.17 -15.27 -10.22
CA PHE A 150 3.27 -14.39 -10.96
C PHE A 150 3.05 -14.87 -12.40
N ASP A 151 1.78 -15.05 -12.73
CA ASP A 151 1.28 -15.45 -14.04
C ASP A 151 0.06 -14.61 -14.44
N VAL A 152 -0.17 -14.49 -15.74
CA VAL A 152 -1.30 -13.75 -16.31
C VAL A 152 -2.06 -14.66 -17.29
N PRO A 153 -2.98 -15.51 -16.79
CA PRO A 153 -3.63 -16.53 -17.62
C PRO A 153 -4.50 -15.99 -18.76
N THR A 154 -4.86 -14.70 -18.69
CA THR A 154 -5.64 -13.99 -19.69
C THR A 154 -4.85 -13.61 -20.94
N ILE A 155 -3.52 -13.76 -20.92
CA ILE A 155 -2.62 -13.49 -22.04
C ILE A 155 -2.01 -14.79 -22.54
N GLN A 156 -2.19 -15.08 -23.83
CA GLN A 156 -1.66 -16.28 -24.47
C GLN A 156 -0.82 -15.96 -25.71
N SER A 157 0.12 -16.87 -26.03
CA SER A 157 0.86 -16.80 -27.30
C SER A 157 -0.13 -16.89 -28.48
N GLY A 158 0.04 -16.01 -29.46
CA GLY A 158 -0.84 -15.90 -30.62
C GLY A 158 -1.95 -14.86 -30.49
N ASP A 159 -2.21 -14.33 -29.29
CA ASP A 159 -3.24 -13.30 -29.07
C ASP A 159 -2.96 -12.04 -29.87
N LYS A 160 -4.01 -11.49 -30.50
CA LYS A 160 -3.91 -10.23 -31.25
C LYS A 160 -3.76 -9.04 -30.31
N LEU A 161 -2.93 -8.09 -30.71
CA LEU A 161 -2.71 -6.88 -29.92
C LEU A 161 -3.96 -5.97 -29.97
N LYS A 162 -4.53 -5.68 -28.78
CA LYS A 162 -5.59 -4.69 -28.60
C LYS A 162 -5.01 -3.28 -28.73
N GLU A 163 -5.78 -2.30 -29.21
CA GLU A 163 -5.25 -0.95 -29.48
C GLU A 163 -4.68 -0.23 -28.25
N ASP A 164 -5.31 -0.42 -27.09
CA ASP A 164 -4.92 0.22 -25.82
C ASP A 164 -3.85 -0.55 -25.04
N PHE A 165 -3.46 -1.74 -25.53
CA PHE A 165 -2.47 -2.56 -24.87
C PHE A 165 -1.07 -1.93 -24.97
N ILE A 166 -0.26 -2.06 -23.91
CA ILE A 166 1.06 -1.40 -23.83
C ILE A 166 1.95 -1.72 -25.04
N ALA A 167 1.94 -2.98 -25.51
CA ALA A 167 2.69 -3.39 -26.69
C ALA A 167 2.29 -2.60 -27.95
N SER A 168 0.99 -2.37 -28.17
CA SER A 168 0.49 -1.57 -29.29
C SER A 168 0.97 -0.12 -29.21
N LYS A 169 0.97 0.47 -28.01
CA LYS A 169 1.45 1.84 -27.78
C LYS A 169 2.95 1.97 -28.03
N VAL A 170 3.74 1.01 -27.55
CA VAL A 170 5.19 0.93 -27.81
C VAL A 170 5.47 0.84 -29.31
N ILE A 171 4.76 -0.04 -30.03
CA ILE A 171 4.94 -0.22 -31.48
C ILE A 171 4.57 1.06 -32.24
N LYS A 172 3.43 1.69 -31.91
CA LYS A 172 2.96 2.93 -32.56
C LYS A 172 3.90 4.11 -32.32
N THR A 173 4.43 4.24 -31.10
CA THR A 173 5.28 5.39 -30.72
C THR A 173 6.76 5.18 -31.06
N GLY A 174 7.21 3.94 -31.20
CA GLY A 174 8.62 3.60 -31.34
C GLY A 174 9.46 4.00 -30.12
N LYS A 175 8.84 4.17 -28.95
CA LYS A 175 9.49 4.59 -27.71
C LYS A 175 9.10 3.66 -26.55
N PRO A 176 9.95 3.54 -25.52
CA PRO A 176 9.58 2.82 -24.30
C PRO A 176 8.31 3.39 -23.67
N GLN A 177 7.48 2.52 -23.13
CA GLN A 177 6.25 2.87 -22.40
C GLN A 177 6.30 2.25 -21.00
N LEU A 178 5.75 2.95 -20.03
CA LEU A 178 5.61 2.51 -18.65
C LEU A 178 4.21 2.89 -18.15
N GLU A 179 3.45 1.91 -17.69
CA GLU A 179 2.07 2.11 -17.22
C GLU A 179 1.86 1.37 -15.90
N GLN A 180 1.26 2.03 -14.92
CA GLN A 180 0.81 1.41 -13.67
C GLN A 180 -0.68 1.09 -13.76
N VAL A 181 -1.04 -0.17 -13.53
CA VAL A 181 -2.44 -0.62 -13.58
C VAL A 181 -2.81 -1.21 -12.24
N LYS A 182 -3.81 -0.59 -11.60
CA LYS A 182 -4.36 -1.01 -10.30
C LYS A 182 -5.55 -1.96 -10.42
N THR A 183 -5.94 -2.30 -11.64
CA THR A 183 -7.14 -3.08 -11.94
C THR A 183 -6.89 -4.58 -11.74
N LEU A 184 -7.88 -5.29 -11.20
CA LEU A 184 -7.90 -6.76 -11.03
C LEU A 184 -7.84 -7.57 -12.33
N GLU A 185 -7.72 -6.95 -13.51
CA GLU A 185 -7.58 -7.65 -14.80
C GLU A 185 -6.36 -8.59 -14.82
N TYR A 186 -5.34 -8.26 -14.00
CA TYR A 186 -4.11 -9.03 -13.81
C TYR A 186 -4.04 -9.73 -12.43
N GLY A 187 -5.14 -9.75 -11.67
CA GLY A 187 -5.24 -10.34 -10.33
C GLY A 187 -4.63 -9.50 -9.20
N VAL A 188 -3.53 -8.79 -9.46
CA VAL A 188 -2.84 -7.88 -8.52
C VAL A 188 -2.52 -6.55 -9.22
N PRO A 189 -2.23 -5.47 -8.47
CA PRO A 189 -1.64 -4.26 -9.04
C PRO A 189 -0.33 -4.59 -9.76
N VAL A 190 -0.14 -4.03 -10.96
CA VAL A 190 1.02 -4.32 -11.80
C VAL A 190 1.61 -3.05 -12.41
N THR A 191 2.93 -3.08 -12.63
CA THR A 191 3.60 -2.16 -13.56
C THR A 191 3.89 -2.88 -14.86
N LEU A 192 3.39 -2.32 -15.96
CA LEU A 192 3.70 -2.76 -17.30
C LEU A 192 4.81 -1.89 -17.88
N SER A 193 5.87 -2.53 -18.36
CA SER A 193 6.97 -1.88 -19.08
C SER A 193 7.09 -2.50 -20.46
N GLY A 194 7.27 -1.67 -21.48
CA GLY A 194 7.43 -2.13 -22.85
C GLY A 194 8.53 -1.37 -23.58
N TYR A 195 9.32 -2.10 -24.36
CA TYR A 195 10.44 -1.57 -25.13
C TYR A 195 10.30 -1.96 -26.61
N PRO A 196 10.50 -1.03 -27.56
CA PRO A 196 10.40 -1.31 -28.98
C PRO A 196 11.57 -2.18 -29.44
N LEU A 197 11.29 -3.22 -30.23
CA LEU A 197 12.29 -4.01 -30.92
C LEU A 197 12.49 -3.44 -32.32
N PHE A 198 13.71 -3.05 -32.66
CA PHE A 198 14.03 -2.44 -33.95
C PHE A 198 14.65 -3.46 -34.92
N ASP A 199 14.50 -3.24 -36.23
CA ASP A 199 15.15 -4.05 -37.23
C ASP A 199 16.69 -3.88 -37.15
N GLU A 200 17.43 -4.98 -37.16
CA GLU A 200 18.90 -4.98 -37.09
C GLU A 200 19.56 -4.23 -38.26
N GLU A 201 18.92 -4.19 -39.42
CA GLU A 201 19.44 -3.50 -40.61
C GLU A 201 18.90 -2.08 -40.75
N ASN A 202 17.76 -1.80 -40.11
CA ASN A 202 17.13 -0.48 -40.10
C ASN A 202 16.67 -0.14 -38.68
N GLY A 203 17.59 0.48 -37.92
CA GLY A 203 17.38 0.80 -36.51
C GLY A 203 16.22 1.76 -36.21
N ASN A 204 15.59 2.37 -37.22
CA ASN A 204 14.39 3.20 -37.05
C ASN A 204 13.08 2.44 -37.29
N LYS A 205 13.15 1.20 -37.76
CA LYS A 205 11.97 0.39 -38.08
C LYS A 205 11.64 -0.52 -36.91
N VAL A 206 10.52 -0.27 -36.24
CA VAL A 206 9.99 -1.18 -35.22
C VAL A 206 9.50 -2.47 -35.88
N VAL A 207 9.89 -3.62 -35.32
CA VAL A 207 9.49 -4.96 -35.78
C VAL A 207 8.68 -5.72 -34.74
N GLY A 208 8.57 -5.19 -33.53
CA GLY A 208 7.81 -5.77 -32.42
C GLY A 208 8.05 -5.01 -31.11
N SER A 209 7.63 -5.59 -30.00
CA SER A 209 7.95 -5.10 -28.65
C SER A 209 8.40 -6.24 -27.75
N PHE A 210 9.20 -5.89 -26.74
CA PHE A 210 9.46 -6.74 -25.59
C PHE A 210 8.82 -6.07 -24.37
N CYS A 211 8.05 -6.82 -23.62
CA CYS A 211 7.26 -6.30 -22.53
C CYS A 211 7.43 -7.16 -21.28
N ILE A 212 7.36 -6.51 -20.13
CA ILE A 212 7.39 -7.13 -18.80
C ILE A 212 6.22 -6.55 -18.00
N ILE A 213 5.47 -7.42 -17.35
CA ILE A 213 4.46 -7.09 -16.34
C ILE A 213 5.03 -7.53 -15.00
N MET A 214 5.21 -6.59 -14.08
CA MET A 214 5.74 -6.83 -12.74
C MET A 214 4.61 -6.68 -11.73
N ALA A 215 4.44 -7.64 -10.83
CA ALA A 215 3.51 -7.54 -9.71
C ALA A 215 4.01 -6.49 -8.71
N GLN A 216 3.08 -5.75 -8.11
CA GLN A 216 3.33 -4.69 -7.12
C GLN A 216 2.40 -4.86 -5.90
N GLU A 217 2.24 -6.09 -5.43
CA GLU A 217 1.38 -6.41 -4.29
C GLU A 217 1.97 -5.84 -2.99
N VAL A 218 3.29 -5.91 -2.81
CA VAL A 218 3.97 -5.36 -1.62
C VAL A 218 3.86 -3.84 -1.58
N ALA A 219 4.08 -3.17 -2.71
CA ALA A 219 3.95 -1.71 -2.81
C ALA A 219 2.52 -1.25 -2.46
N ASP A 220 1.50 -1.92 -2.99
CA ASP A 220 0.09 -1.57 -2.73
C ASP A 220 -0.33 -1.87 -1.29
N LYS A 221 0.14 -3.00 -0.72
CA LYS A 221 -0.06 -3.33 0.70
C LYS A 221 0.59 -2.31 1.62
N LEU A 222 1.84 -1.90 1.34
CA LEU A 222 2.55 -0.88 2.12
C LEU A 222 1.82 0.46 2.09
N ARG A 223 1.35 0.88 0.91
CA ARG A 223 0.58 2.12 0.75
C ARG A 223 -0.74 2.07 1.53
N THR A 224 -1.47 0.95 1.46
CA THR A 224 -2.71 0.75 2.23
C THR A 224 -2.44 0.76 3.73
N MET A 225 -1.35 0.12 4.17
CA MET A 225 -0.95 0.09 5.57
C MET A 225 -0.55 1.48 6.09
N SER A 226 0.17 2.27 5.28
CA SER A 226 0.54 3.66 5.59
C SER A 226 -0.69 4.57 5.72
N ASN A 227 -1.64 4.47 4.79
CA ASN A 227 -2.90 5.22 4.88
C ASN A 227 -3.70 4.87 6.15
N ASN A 228 -3.86 3.57 6.43
CA ASN A 228 -4.55 3.13 7.65
C ASN A 228 -3.83 3.59 8.92
N LEU A 229 -2.49 3.66 8.89
CA LEU A 229 -1.69 4.16 10.01
C LEU A 229 -1.93 5.66 10.22
N GLU A 230 -1.97 6.45 9.15
CA GLU A 230 -2.26 7.89 9.21
C GLU A 230 -3.66 8.16 9.79
N ASP A 231 -4.68 7.43 9.35
CA ASP A 231 -6.04 7.54 9.87
C ASP A 231 -6.09 7.22 11.39
N ASN A 232 -5.46 6.12 11.80
CA ASN A 232 -5.39 5.73 13.22
C ASN A 232 -4.63 6.76 14.06
N LEU A 233 -3.53 7.33 13.56
CA LEU A 233 -2.77 8.36 14.27
C LEU A 233 -3.58 9.64 14.45
N SER A 234 -4.42 10.00 13.47
CA SER A 234 -5.34 11.14 13.59
C SER A 234 -6.34 10.93 14.73
N GLU A 235 -6.93 9.73 14.83
CA GLU A 235 -7.86 9.39 15.92
C GLU A 235 -7.17 9.37 17.30
N ILE A 236 -5.96 8.81 17.39
CA ILE A 236 -5.16 8.81 18.62
C ILE A 236 -4.83 10.25 19.02
N SER A 237 -4.44 11.09 18.07
CA SER A 237 -4.11 12.51 18.34
C SER A 237 -5.28 13.25 18.96
N ALA A 238 -6.48 13.12 18.38
CA ALA A 238 -7.70 13.73 18.92
C ALA A 238 -8.02 13.22 20.34
N THR A 239 -7.82 11.92 20.59
CA THR A 239 -8.03 11.33 21.91
C THR A 239 -7.03 11.87 22.95
N ILE A 240 -5.77 12.08 22.56
CA ILE A 240 -4.72 12.65 23.41
C ILE A 240 -4.97 14.12 23.73
N GLU A 241 -5.43 14.90 22.76
CA GLU A 241 -5.86 16.29 23.00
C GLU A 241 -7.01 16.34 24.02
N GLN A 242 -7.99 15.44 23.90
CA GLN A 242 -9.09 15.34 24.87
C GLN A 242 -8.59 14.92 26.27
N LEU A 243 -7.62 14.01 26.36
CA LEU A 243 -7.01 13.60 27.62
C LEU A 243 -6.24 14.74 28.30
N ALA A 244 -5.49 15.53 27.51
CA ALA A 244 -4.77 16.70 28.01
C ALA A 244 -5.75 17.78 28.51
N ALA A 245 -6.83 18.05 27.76
CA ALA A 245 -7.88 18.97 28.18
C ALA A 245 -8.57 18.51 29.47
N SER A 246 -8.85 17.21 29.59
CA SER A 246 -9.46 16.62 30.79
C SER A 246 -8.55 16.75 32.01
N ALA A 247 -7.24 16.52 31.86
CA ALA A 247 -6.26 16.74 32.93
C ALA A 247 -6.22 18.21 33.38
N SER A 248 -6.25 19.15 32.43
CA SER A 248 -6.32 20.57 32.75
C SER A 248 -7.59 20.92 33.52
N GLN A 249 -8.73 20.34 33.13
CA GLN A 249 -10.00 20.58 33.80
C GLN A 249 -10.01 20.01 35.22
N ILE A 250 -9.45 18.81 35.43
CA ILE A 250 -9.26 18.25 36.78
C ILE A 250 -8.40 19.19 37.62
N HIS A 251 -7.30 19.72 37.07
CA HIS A 251 -6.45 20.67 37.79
C HIS A 251 -7.22 21.91 38.28
N THR A 252 -8.05 22.52 37.42
CA THR A 252 -8.89 23.66 37.80
C THR A 252 -9.92 23.27 38.86
N ASN A 253 -10.62 22.14 38.68
CA ASN A 253 -11.61 21.67 39.66
C ASN A 253 -10.99 21.41 41.03
N GLU A 254 -9.77 20.87 41.08
CA GLU A 254 -9.05 20.64 42.33
C GLU A 254 -8.61 21.95 43.00
N GLN A 255 -8.25 22.97 42.23
CA GLN A 255 -7.99 24.31 42.78
C GLN A 255 -9.24 24.92 43.42
N ASP A 256 -10.38 24.84 42.73
CA ASP A 256 -11.66 25.33 43.26
C ASP A 256 -12.09 24.54 44.51
N LEU A 257 -11.88 23.22 44.52
CA LEU A 257 -12.15 22.38 45.68
C LEU A 257 -11.30 22.80 46.89
N ASN A 258 -10.01 23.09 46.70
CA ASN A 258 -9.16 23.56 47.79
C ASN A 258 -9.62 24.92 48.35
N GLN A 259 -10.13 25.83 47.50
CA GLN A 259 -10.71 27.09 47.98
C GLN A 259 -11.98 26.87 48.81
N GLU A 260 -12.83 25.92 48.43
CA GLU A 260 -14.02 25.57 49.20
C GLU A 260 -13.68 24.88 50.53
N ILE A 261 -12.64 24.03 50.55
CA ILE A 261 -12.07 23.44 51.76
C ILE A 261 -11.64 24.54 52.74
N ASP A 262 -10.90 25.54 52.27
CA ASP A 262 -10.43 26.66 53.10
C ASP A 262 -11.62 27.43 53.70
N LYS A 263 -12.66 27.70 52.91
CA LYS A 263 -13.88 28.36 53.40
C LYS A 263 -14.58 27.55 54.49
N ILE A 264 -14.67 26.23 54.34
CA ILE A 264 -15.29 25.35 55.35
C ILE A 264 -14.48 25.35 56.66
N ILE A 265 -13.15 25.40 56.57
CA ILE A 265 -12.28 25.52 57.75
C ILE A 265 -12.56 26.84 58.47
N THR A 266 -12.59 27.96 57.75
CA THR A 266 -12.89 29.28 58.34
C THR A 266 -14.27 29.30 59.02
N VAL A 267 -15.31 28.79 58.36
CA VAL A 267 -16.66 28.72 58.95
C VAL A 267 -16.68 27.83 60.20
N SER A 268 -15.91 26.73 60.20
CA SER A 268 -15.81 25.85 61.37
C SER A 268 -15.12 26.52 62.56
N GLU A 269 -14.15 27.39 62.29
CA GLU A 269 -13.48 28.21 63.31
C GLU A 269 -14.44 29.27 63.88
N GLU A 270 -15.18 29.98 63.02
CA GLU A 270 -16.22 30.93 63.43
C GLU A 270 -17.29 30.28 64.32
N ILE A 271 -17.74 29.07 63.98
CA ILE A 271 -18.70 28.30 64.82
C ILE A 271 -18.11 28.02 66.21
N ASN A 272 -16.81 27.70 66.29
CA ASN A 272 -16.14 27.45 67.57
C ASN A 272 -16.03 28.73 68.42
N GLU A 273 -15.77 29.88 67.81
CA GLU A 273 -15.78 31.18 68.49
C GLU A 273 -17.17 31.51 69.05
N ILE A 274 -18.21 31.37 68.22
CA ILE A 274 -19.60 31.58 68.64
C ILE A 274 -20.00 30.61 69.76
N SER A 275 -19.63 29.32 69.66
CA SER A 275 -19.88 28.34 70.72
C SER A 275 -19.20 28.70 72.03
N SER A 276 -17.97 29.23 71.97
CA SER A 276 -17.23 29.70 73.14
C SER A 276 -17.92 30.91 73.78
N PHE A 277 -18.43 31.83 72.95
CA PHE A 277 -19.22 32.97 73.42
C PHE A 277 -20.55 32.54 74.07
N ILE A 278 -21.27 31.59 73.48
CA ILE A 278 -22.50 31.01 74.07
C ILE A 278 -22.21 30.37 75.43
N LYS A 279 -21.08 29.68 75.58
CA LYS A 279 -20.65 29.12 76.86
C LYS A 279 -20.46 30.22 77.92
N ALA A 280 -19.80 31.32 77.55
CA ALA A 280 -19.60 32.46 78.45
C ALA A 280 -20.94 33.08 78.89
N ILE A 281 -21.88 33.29 77.95
CA ILE A 281 -23.24 33.76 78.26
C ILE A 281 -23.96 32.79 79.19
N ALA A 282 -23.88 31.49 78.93
CA ALA A 282 -24.52 30.46 79.75
C ALA A 282 -23.95 30.46 81.18
N ASP A 283 -22.63 30.62 81.34
CA ASP A 283 -21.98 30.73 82.65
C ASP A 283 -22.41 31.99 83.40
N GLU A 284 -22.49 33.14 82.73
CA GLU A 284 -22.98 34.40 83.32
C GLU A 284 -24.46 34.33 83.70
N THR A 285 -25.30 33.76 82.82
CA THR A 285 -26.74 33.59 83.07
C THR A 285 -26.99 32.64 84.23
N LYS A 286 -26.18 31.59 84.38
CA LYS A 286 -26.23 30.69 85.53
C LYS A 286 -25.93 31.42 86.84
N MET A 287 -24.97 32.35 86.84
CA MET A 287 -24.64 33.18 87.99
C MET A 287 -25.75 34.18 88.32
N LEU A 288 -26.36 34.81 87.31
CA LEU A 288 -27.53 35.69 87.50
C LEU A 288 -28.73 34.92 88.08
N GLY A 289 -29.03 33.73 87.54
CA GLY A 289 -30.08 32.86 88.06
C GLY A 289 -29.81 32.41 89.50
N LEU A 290 -28.55 32.17 89.86
CA LEU A 290 -28.16 31.85 91.24
C LEU A 290 -28.41 33.04 92.19
N ASN A 291 -28.00 34.24 91.80
CA ASN A 291 -28.22 35.46 92.60
C ASN A 291 -29.73 35.74 92.78
N ALA A 292 -30.52 35.56 91.71
CA ALA A 292 -31.97 35.69 91.77
C ALA A 292 -32.63 34.65 92.68
N ALA A 293 -32.14 33.39 92.66
CA ALA A 293 -32.62 32.34 93.54
C ALA A 293 -32.31 32.63 95.03
N ILE A 294 -31.14 33.20 95.32
CA ILE A 294 -30.75 33.63 96.67
C ILE A 294 -31.68 34.74 97.16
N GLU A 295 -31.94 35.76 96.35
CA GLU A 295 -32.79 36.89 96.75
C GLU A 295 -34.27 36.49 96.87
N ALA A 296 -34.74 35.57 96.00
CA ALA A 296 -36.07 34.97 96.12
C ALA A 296 -36.24 34.18 97.42
N ALA A 297 -35.21 33.42 97.85
CA ALA A 297 -35.21 32.74 99.15
C ALA A 297 -35.21 33.73 100.33
N ARG A 298 -34.50 34.86 100.19
CA ARG A 298 -34.42 35.92 101.20
C ARG A 298 -35.76 36.65 101.40
N ALA A 299 -36.56 36.80 100.35
CA ALA A 299 -37.89 37.40 100.40
C ALA A 299 -38.99 36.48 100.98
N GLY A 300 -38.67 35.22 101.30
CA GLY A 300 -39.59 34.28 101.95
C GLY A 300 -40.82 33.92 101.09
N GLU A 301 -42.02 34.00 101.68
CA GLU A 301 -43.29 33.71 100.98
C GLU A 301 -43.52 34.57 99.73
N ALA A 302 -43.14 35.86 99.78
CA ALA A 302 -43.31 36.78 98.66
C ALA A 302 -42.40 36.47 97.46
N GLY A 303 -41.32 35.71 97.67
CA GLY A 303 -40.33 35.35 96.65
C GLY A 303 -40.55 34.00 95.96
N LYS A 304 -41.52 33.18 96.39
CA LYS A 304 -41.72 31.80 95.88
C LYS A 304 -41.86 31.73 94.36
N GLY A 305 -42.64 32.62 93.75
CA GLY A 305 -42.82 32.67 92.29
C GLY A 305 -41.52 33.02 91.55
N PHE A 306 -40.75 33.98 92.05
CA PHE A 306 -39.45 34.35 91.51
C PHE A 306 -38.41 33.22 91.66
N GLY A 307 -38.48 32.44 92.76
CA GLY A 307 -37.61 31.30 92.98
C GLY A 307 -37.76 30.21 91.91
N VAL A 308 -39.01 29.92 91.48
CA VAL A 308 -39.29 28.96 90.40
C VAL A 308 -38.68 29.44 89.08
N VAL A 309 -38.85 30.71 88.74
CA VAL A 309 -38.27 31.30 87.51
C VAL A 309 -36.74 31.26 87.55
N ALA A 310 -36.13 31.61 88.69
CA ALA A 310 -34.68 31.57 88.86
C ALA A 310 -34.11 30.14 88.72
N GLN A 311 -34.81 29.14 89.24
CA GLN A 311 -34.46 27.72 89.08
C GLN A 311 -34.49 27.31 87.60
N GLU A 312 -35.52 27.73 86.86
CA GLU A 312 -35.68 27.41 85.44
C GLU A 312 -34.62 28.09 84.57
N ILE A 313 -34.29 29.36 84.84
CA ILE A 313 -33.17 30.06 84.20
C ILE A 313 -31.87 29.26 84.39
N ARG A 314 -31.59 28.82 85.63
CA ARG A 314 -30.38 28.04 85.94
C ARG A 314 -30.34 26.73 85.17
N ARG A 315 -31.48 26.03 85.08
CA ARG A 315 -31.63 24.78 84.33
C ARG A 315 -31.35 24.98 82.84
N LEU A 316 -31.93 26.03 82.24
CA LEU A 316 -31.72 26.37 80.83
C LEU A 316 -30.26 26.76 80.54
N SER A 317 -29.62 27.54 81.41
CA SER A 317 -28.20 27.88 81.26
C SER A 317 -27.28 26.66 81.33
N GLU A 318 -27.54 25.74 82.27
CA GLU A 318 -26.79 24.47 82.39
C GLU A 318 -26.95 23.61 81.13
N GLN A 319 -28.16 23.57 80.57
CA GLN A 319 -28.46 22.85 79.33
C GLN A 319 -27.80 23.49 78.10
N SER A 320 -27.75 24.82 78.01
CA SER A 320 -27.02 25.52 76.95
C SER A 320 -25.52 25.24 77.05
N LYS A 321 -24.95 25.30 78.25
CA LYS A 321 -23.54 24.98 78.51
C LYS A 321 -23.18 23.56 78.11
N SER A 322 -24.06 22.59 78.39
CA SER A 322 -23.80 21.17 78.07
C SER A 322 -23.91 20.87 76.57
N THR A 323 -24.52 21.75 75.77
CA THR A 323 -24.62 21.62 74.31
C THR A 323 -23.34 22.05 73.59
N VAL A 324 -22.59 23.02 74.13
CA VAL A 324 -21.35 23.54 73.53
C VAL A 324 -20.30 22.46 73.26
N PRO A 325 -19.98 21.52 74.19
CA PRO A 325 -19.06 20.41 73.91
C PRO A 325 -19.47 19.56 72.69
N ARG A 326 -20.78 19.40 72.46
CA ARG A 326 -21.30 18.62 71.33
C ARG A 326 -21.17 19.36 70.00
N ILE A 327 -21.30 20.69 70.01
CA ILE A 327 -21.00 21.52 68.83
C ILE A 327 -19.50 21.40 68.49
N LYS A 328 -18.63 21.49 69.50
CA LYS A 328 -17.19 21.32 69.31
C LYS A 328 -16.84 19.97 68.69
N GLU A 329 -17.41 18.89 69.20
CA GLU A 329 -17.23 17.55 68.63
C GLU A 329 -17.66 17.48 67.15
N LEU A 330 -18.77 18.11 66.79
CA LEU A 330 -19.22 18.17 65.39
C LEU A 330 -18.25 18.96 64.50
N THR A 331 -17.77 20.12 64.96
CA THR A 331 -16.79 20.92 64.19
C THR A 331 -15.43 20.22 64.07
N ASP A 332 -14.99 19.51 65.12
CA ASP A 332 -13.74 18.74 65.08
C ASP A 332 -13.87 17.58 64.07
N ASN A 333 -15.04 16.92 64.01
CA ASN A 333 -15.33 15.91 62.99
C ASN A 333 -15.36 16.49 61.57
N ILE A 334 -15.94 17.67 61.37
CA ILE A 334 -15.91 18.37 60.07
C ILE A 334 -14.47 18.59 59.63
N LYS A 335 -13.62 19.11 60.52
CA LYS A 335 -12.21 19.35 60.23
C LYS A 335 -11.47 18.08 59.79
N ILE A 336 -11.65 16.96 60.49
CA ILE A 336 -11.05 15.67 60.12
C ILE A 336 -11.51 15.24 58.72
N LYS A 337 -12.81 15.38 58.41
CA LYS A 337 -13.34 15.02 57.08
C LYS A 337 -12.80 15.92 55.99
N VAL A 338 -12.63 17.21 56.25
CA VAL A 338 -12.06 18.17 55.31
C VAL A 338 -10.58 17.88 55.05
N GLU A 339 -9.80 17.53 56.08
CA GLU A 339 -8.41 17.10 55.92
C GLU A 339 -8.29 15.82 55.06
N ASP A 340 -9.20 14.86 55.23
CA ASP A 340 -9.25 13.66 54.38
C ASP A 340 -9.58 13.99 52.92
N VAL A 341 -10.50 14.93 52.67
CA VAL A 341 -10.84 15.39 51.31
C VAL A 341 -9.65 16.12 50.69
N SER A 342 -8.96 16.99 51.44
CA SER A 342 -7.76 17.70 50.97
C SER A 342 -6.65 16.73 50.54
N LYS A 343 -6.41 15.65 51.31
CA LYS A 343 -5.43 14.63 50.91
C LYS A 343 -5.81 13.92 49.61
N LYS A 344 -7.09 13.59 49.42
CA LYS A 344 -7.59 12.97 48.18
C LYS A 344 -7.53 13.92 46.98
N SER A 345 -7.81 15.19 47.21
CA SER A 345 -7.66 16.26 46.23
C SER A 345 -6.21 16.36 45.75
N GLN A 346 -5.25 16.40 46.68
CA GLN A 346 -3.83 16.44 46.33
C GLN A 346 -3.39 15.21 45.54
N SER A 347 -3.87 14.02 45.89
CA SER A 347 -3.58 12.81 45.12
C SER A 347 -4.13 12.89 43.68
N SER A 348 -5.35 13.41 43.52
CA SER A 348 -5.97 13.59 42.19
C SER A 348 -5.21 14.62 41.34
N LEU A 349 -4.68 15.67 41.97
CA LEU A 349 -3.83 16.67 41.33
C LEU A 349 -2.54 16.05 40.78
N VAL A 350 -1.88 15.20 41.57
CA VAL A 350 -0.66 14.48 41.14
C VAL A 350 -0.98 13.56 39.96
N SER A 351 -2.05 12.75 40.05
CA SER A 351 -2.46 11.88 38.94
C SER A 351 -2.81 12.66 37.68
N SER A 352 -3.42 13.84 37.80
CA SER A 352 -3.71 14.71 36.66
C SER A 352 -2.44 15.24 36.00
N GLN A 353 -1.43 15.62 36.79
CA GLN A 353 -0.14 16.06 36.26
C GLN A 353 0.62 14.94 35.55
N GLU A 354 0.59 13.73 36.11
CA GLU A 354 1.16 12.53 35.48
C GLU A 354 0.45 12.22 34.15
N GLN A 355 -0.88 12.32 34.11
CA GLN A 355 -1.66 12.15 32.89
C GLN A 355 -1.32 13.19 31.81
N ALA A 356 -1.13 14.46 32.20
CA ALA A 356 -0.72 15.51 31.27
C ALA A 356 0.69 15.25 30.70
N ALA A 357 1.64 14.83 31.54
CA ALA A 357 2.98 14.47 31.10
C ALA A 357 2.99 13.24 30.17
N ALA A 358 2.21 12.21 30.49
CA ALA A 358 2.05 11.03 29.64
C ALA A 358 1.43 11.39 28.29
N SER A 359 0.45 12.30 28.28
CA SER A 359 -0.17 12.79 27.04
C SER A 359 0.87 13.47 26.13
N GLN A 360 1.76 14.30 26.69
CA GLN A 360 2.85 14.93 25.93
C GLN A 360 3.85 13.90 25.36
N GLN A 361 4.19 12.85 26.13
CA GLN A 361 5.05 11.77 25.64
C GLN A 361 4.41 11.01 24.47
N ILE A 362 3.10 10.76 24.55
CA ILE A 362 2.37 10.10 23.46
C ILE A 362 2.34 10.99 22.23
N THR A 363 2.13 12.31 22.37
CA THR A 363 2.21 13.25 21.24
C THR A 363 3.55 13.17 20.51
N ALA A 364 4.67 13.15 21.25
CA ALA A 364 6.00 12.97 20.64
C ALA A 364 6.12 11.62 19.91
N GLY A 365 5.60 10.53 20.50
CA GLY A 365 5.57 9.22 19.84
C GLY A 365 4.73 9.20 18.56
N ILE A 366 3.62 9.94 18.52
CA ILE A 366 2.79 10.10 17.31
C ILE A 366 3.58 10.79 16.20
N GLU A 367 4.36 11.83 16.50
CA GLU A 367 5.20 12.51 15.51
C GLU A 367 6.23 11.54 14.89
N GLU A 368 6.86 10.71 15.71
CA GLU A 368 7.80 9.68 15.23
C GLU A 368 7.11 8.66 14.31
N ILE A 369 5.95 8.14 14.70
CA ILE A 369 5.21 7.17 13.88
C ILE A 369 4.69 7.83 12.60
N THR A 370 4.30 9.11 12.64
CA THR A 370 3.91 9.87 11.45
C THR A 370 5.05 9.93 10.45
N SER A 371 6.27 10.27 10.90
CA SER A 371 7.46 10.25 10.05
C SER A 371 7.75 8.86 9.47
N MET A 372 7.56 7.79 10.25
CA MET A 372 7.71 6.42 9.76
C MET A 372 6.65 6.08 8.69
N SER A 373 5.41 6.55 8.84
CA SER A 373 4.36 6.36 7.84
C SER A 373 4.71 7.02 6.51
N GLU A 374 5.25 8.24 6.55
CA GLU A 374 5.73 8.94 5.35
C GLU A 374 6.89 8.17 4.67
N GLU A 375 7.79 7.59 5.45
CA GLU A 375 8.87 6.75 4.93
C GLU A 375 8.33 5.48 4.26
N LEU A 376 7.35 4.81 4.88
CA LEU A 376 6.67 3.64 4.29
C LEU A 376 6.01 3.99 2.95
N ASN A 377 5.32 5.12 2.87
CA ASN A 377 4.73 5.60 1.62
C ASN A 377 5.81 5.89 0.55
N THR A 378 6.94 6.47 0.96
CA THR A 378 8.09 6.71 0.07
C THR A 378 8.70 5.40 -0.45
N ILE A 379 8.81 4.37 0.40
CA ILE A 379 9.28 3.04 -0.01
C ILE A 379 8.29 2.41 -0.99
N ALA A 380 6.99 2.49 -0.70
CA ALA A 380 5.94 1.98 -1.56
C ALA A 380 5.94 2.63 -2.96
N GLN A 381 6.35 3.90 -3.08
CA GLN A 381 6.47 4.58 -4.38
C GLN A 381 7.72 4.18 -5.18
N LYS A 382 8.73 3.62 -4.52
CA LYS A 382 10.01 3.21 -5.14
C LYS A 382 10.04 1.73 -5.55
N LEU A 383 9.16 0.92 -4.96
CA LEU A 383 8.83 -0.44 -5.38
C LEU A 383 7.85 -0.40 -6.56
#